data_AF-H0Q627-F1
#
_entry.id   AF-H0Q627-F1
#
_cell.length_a   1.000
_cell.length_b   1.000
_cell.length_c   1.000
_cell.angle_alpha   90.00
_cell.angle_beta   90.00
_cell.angle_gamma   90.00
#
_symmetry.space_group_name_H-M   'P 1'
#
loop_
_entity.id
_entity.type
_entity.pdbx_description
1 polymer ?
#
loop_
_entity_poly.entity_id
_entity_poly.type
_entity_poly.pdbx_seq_one_letter_code
_entity_poly.pdbx_strand_id
1 'polypeptide(L)'
;MYRHLLVPIDGTDLSTETSSNAIDFARTLGARITFFHARPDYAAALDGEAEIVRLTSPAKFAYAYEGRVREILAKAEAAARAFGVPCGSATAVSDSPAKAIIAAARDAACDLIYMASHGRRSGIGMMLGSQTLKVLVNAGMPVLVAATSNPPVPSQVMDVIRDEHRSLAAVLHAWLNLLDRKEEMDGKPDADLMRTMIQYLKTFSVSMHRPKENEYLFSRLRRRSTRYDTELSELEHQNADHQRLIGELEAAVERHLAGSAPLADIREAVASCEQSTWEHMQRVEGSILPGALNHLTPEDWEGINAAFSDGGDPRFGRDTNTEFRRIFSRIVNLAPSDSAGD
;
A
#
# COMPACT_ATOMS: atom_id res chain seq x y z
N MET A 1 -20.70 -9.80 -26.54
CA MET A 1 -20.36 -8.40 -26.22
C MET A 1 -20.54 -8.23 -24.72
N TYR A 2 -19.60 -7.58 -24.03
CA TYR A 2 -19.63 -7.39 -22.57
C TYR A 2 -20.84 -6.54 -22.17
N ARG A 3 -21.53 -6.92 -21.10
CA ARG A 3 -22.76 -6.29 -20.62
C ARG A 3 -22.60 -5.67 -19.24
N HIS A 4 -21.63 -6.12 -18.46
CA HIS A 4 -21.43 -5.64 -17.09
C HIS A 4 -19.96 -5.64 -16.69
N LEU A 5 -19.45 -4.43 -16.47
CA LEU A 5 -18.05 -4.18 -16.15
C LEU A 5 -17.88 -4.00 -14.65
N LEU A 6 -16.85 -4.63 -14.08
CA LEU A 6 -16.29 -4.20 -12.79
C LEU A 6 -15.14 -3.21 -13.04
N VAL A 7 -15.18 -2.05 -12.41
CA VAL A 7 -14.12 -1.03 -12.48
C VAL A 7 -13.57 -0.78 -11.07
N PRO A 8 -12.41 -1.35 -10.71
CA PRO A 8 -11.76 -1.04 -9.44
C PRO A 8 -11.22 0.39 -9.43
N ILE A 9 -11.49 1.12 -8.34
CA ILE A 9 -11.07 2.51 -8.13
C ILE A 9 -10.50 2.69 -6.72
N ASP A 10 -9.45 3.49 -6.59
CA ASP A 10 -8.75 3.74 -5.32
C ASP A 10 -8.70 5.23 -4.92
N GLY A 11 -9.30 6.11 -5.73
CA GLY A 11 -9.32 7.55 -5.50
C GLY A 11 -8.09 8.28 -5.99
N THR A 12 -7.15 7.59 -6.66
CA THR A 12 -6.02 8.23 -7.35
C THR A 12 -6.47 8.92 -8.64
N ASP A 13 -5.64 9.84 -9.15
CA ASP A 13 -5.84 10.47 -10.47
C ASP A 13 -5.93 9.41 -11.58
N LEU A 14 -5.09 8.36 -11.48
CA LEU A 14 -5.09 7.22 -12.38
C LEU A 14 -6.45 6.50 -12.40
N SER A 15 -7.02 6.24 -11.22
CA SER A 15 -8.34 5.61 -11.11
C SER A 15 -9.47 6.51 -11.64
N THR A 16 -9.32 7.82 -11.50
CA THR A 16 -10.28 8.81 -12.02
C THR A 16 -10.29 8.83 -13.54
N GLU A 17 -9.11 8.82 -14.17
CA GLU A 17 -8.98 8.70 -15.62
C GLU A 17 -9.52 7.36 -16.11
N THR A 18 -9.15 6.26 -15.44
CA THR A 18 -9.61 4.91 -15.78
C THR A 18 -11.13 4.79 -15.69
N SER A 19 -11.75 5.41 -14.69
CA SER A 19 -13.21 5.46 -14.55
C SER A 19 -13.86 6.17 -15.73
N SER A 20 -13.28 7.30 -16.16
CA SER A 20 -13.78 8.06 -17.31
C SER A 20 -13.70 7.23 -18.60
N ASN A 21 -12.57 6.58 -18.83
CA ASN A 21 -12.38 5.69 -19.98
C ASN A 21 -13.35 4.49 -19.95
N ALA A 22 -13.57 3.90 -18.77
CA ALA A 22 -14.50 2.79 -18.59
C ALA A 22 -15.96 3.22 -18.84
N ILE A 23 -16.34 4.44 -18.43
CA ILE A 23 -17.67 5.01 -18.70
C ILE A 23 -17.90 5.17 -20.21
N ASP A 24 -16.93 5.75 -20.92
CA ASP A 24 -17.03 5.92 -22.38
C ASP A 24 -17.11 4.56 -23.11
N PHE A 25 -16.34 3.59 -22.64
CA PHE A 25 -16.35 2.23 -23.17
C PHE A 25 -17.69 1.53 -22.90
N ALA A 26 -18.20 1.56 -21.67
CA ALA A 26 -19.49 0.97 -21.32
C ALA A 26 -20.66 1.63 -22.08
N ARG A 27 -20.63 2.96 -22.25
CA ARG A 27 -21.60 3.70 -23.07
C ARG A 27 -21.64 3.18 -24.50
N THR A 28 -20.49 2.94 -25.10
CA THR A 28 -20.38 2.44 -26.48
C THR A 28 -20.94 1.02 -26.63
N LEU A 29 -20.86 0.22 -25.58
CA LEU A 29 -21.40 -1.15 -25.55
C LEU A 29 -22.86 -1.26 -25.11
N GLY A 30 -23.45 -0.18 -24.56
CA GLY A 30 -24.72 -0.25 -23.83
C GLY A 30 -24.62 -1.12 -22.56
N ALA A 31 -23.44 -1.19 -21.96
CA ALA A 31 -23.16 -1.99 -20.77
C ALA A 31 -23.42 -1.19 -19.48
N ARG A 32 -23.54 -1.89 -18.36
CA ARG A 32 -23.58 -1.30 -17.01
C ARG A 32 -22.23 -1.41 -16.31
N ILE A 33 -22.00 -0.58 -15.29
CA ILE A 33 -20.76 -0.58 -14.50
C ILE A 33 -21.04 -0.86 -13.01
N THR A 34 -20.22 -1.70 -12.38
CA THR A 34 -20.04 -1.71 -10.93
C THR A 34 -18.67 -1.12 -10.60
N PHE A 35 -18.64 0.05 -9.96
CA PHE A 35 -17.42 0.59 -9.39
C PHE A 35 -17.07 -0.13 -8.10
N PHE A 36 -15.80 -0.46 -7.88
CA PHE A 36 -15.40 -1.24 -6.71
C PHE A 36 -14.22 -0.60 -5.99
N HIS A 37 -14.28 -0.57 -4.66
CA HIS A 37 -13.15 -0.15 -3.83
C HIS A 37 -12.82 -1.23 -2.80
N ALA A 38 -11.60 -1.75 -2.84
CA ALA A 38 -11.07 -2.61 -1.79
C ALA A 38 -10.59 -1.75 -0.63
N ARG A 39 -11.23 -1.91 0.52
CA ARG A 39 -10.86 -1.25 1.76
C ARG A 39 -9.78 -2.08 2.46
N PRO A 40 -8.69 -1.47 2.93
CA PRO A 40 -7.81 -2.11 3.89
C PRO A 40 -8.61 -2.55 5.11
N ASP A 41 -8.24 -3.67 5.73
CA ASP A 41 -8.83 -4.08 7.00
C ASP A 41 -8.27 -3.24 8.15
N TYR A 42 -8.80 -2.01 8.27
CA TYR A 42 -8.50 -1.15 9.39
C TYR A 42 -9.00 -1.72 10.72
N ALA A 43 -9.86 -2.74 10.74
CA ALA A 43 -10.37 -3.39 11.95
C ALA A 43 -9.45 -4.51 12.44
N ALA A 44 -8.83 -5.27 11.52
CA ALA A 44 -7.78 -6.25 11.81
C ALA A 44 -6.42 -5.60 12.09
N ALA A 45 -6.15 -4.42 11.53
CA ALA A 45 -4.99 -3.59 11.84
C ALA A 45 -5.20 -2.62 13.03
N LEU A 46 -6.26 -2.82 13.85
CA LEU A 46 -6.45 -2.03 15.07
C LEU A 46 -5.45 -2.48 16.13
N ASP A 47 -4.34 -1.76 16.22
CA ASP A 47 -3.69 -1.50 17.50
C ASP A 47 -3.84 -0.01 17.86
N GLY A 48 -3.96 0.26 19.16
CA GLY A 48 -3.93 1.57 19.81
C GLY A 48 -4.76 2.70 19.19
N GLU A 49 -4.20 3.44 18.24
CA GLU A 49 -4.64 4.80 17.89
C GLU A 49 -5.88 4.85 16.99
N ALA A 50 -6.02 3.94 16.03
CA ALA A 50 -7.23 3.84 15.20
C ALA A 50 -8.45 3.36 16.01
N GLU A 51 -8.23 2.52 17.02
CA GLU A 51 -9.26 2.11 17.98
C GLU A 51 -9.58 3.25 18.96
N ILE A 52 -8.58 3.97 19.44
CA ILE A 52 -8.79 5.19 20.24
C ILE A 52 -9.59 6.20 19.41
N VAL A 53 -9.30 6.46 18.14
CA VAL A 53 -10.09 7.38 17.30
C VAL A 53 -11.49 6.83 17.01
N ARG A 54 -11.67 5.51 16.83
CA ARG A 54 -12.99 4.85 16.74
C ARG A 54 -13.82 5.01 18.01
N LEU A 55 -13.20 4.86 19.18
CA LEU A 55 -13.86 4.91 20.50
C LEU A 55 -14.08 6.36 21.00
N THR A 56 -13.12 7.24 20.76
CA THR A 56 -13.12 8.64 21.24
C THR A 56 -13.72 9.62 20.24
N SER A 57 -13.74 9.29 18.95
CA SER A 57 -14.32 10.14 17.90
C SER A 57 -14.92 9.31 16.75
N PRO A 58 -15.99 8.53 17.01
CA PRO A 58 -16.63 7.66 16.00
C PRO A 58 -16.98 8.37 14.70
N ALA A 59 -17.40 9.64 14.78
CA ALA A 59 -17.75 10.46 13.61
C ALA A 59 -16.53 10.83 12.74
N LYS A 60 -15.35 11.09 13.34
CA LYS A 60 -14.12 11.35 12.59
C LYS A 60 -13.57 10.07 11.97
N PHE A 61 -13.64 8.95 12.68
CA PHE A 61 -13.29 7.64 12.15
C PHE A 61 -14.17 7.28 10.94
N ALA A 62 -15.49 7.38 11.10
CA ALA A 62 -16.46 7.14 10.04
C ALA A 62 -16.22 8.08 8.84
N TYR A 63 -15.90 9.35 9.06
CA TYR A 63 -15.61 10.28 7.96
C TYR A 63 -14.26 9.99 7.27
N ALA A 64 -13.19 9.79 8.04
CA ALA A 64 -11.84 9.62 7.52
C ALA A 64 -11.66 8.31 6.73
N TYR A 65 -12.32 7.23 7.17
CA TYR A 65 -12.12 5.89 6.60
C TYR A 65 -13.32 5.37 5.79
N GLU A 66 -14.56 5.69 6.17
CA GLU A 66 -15.75 5.28 5.38
C GLU A 66 -16.29 6.40 4.49
N GLY A 67 -16.19 7.66 4.94
CA GLY A 67 -16.66 8.84 4.23
C GLY A 67 -15.90 9.07 2.94
N ARG A 68 -14.56 8.92 2.97
CA ARG A 68 -13.71 9.00 1.78
C ARG A 68 -14.06 7.94 0.73
N VAL A 69 -14.31 6.70 1.14
CA VAL A 69 -14.68 5.60 0.23
C VAL A 69 -16.04 5.89 -0.42
N ARG A 70 -17.01 6.32 0.38
CA ARG A 70 -18.33 6.76 -0.13
C ARG A 70 -18.19 7.93 -1.10
N GLU A 71 -17.33 8.90 -0.82
CA GLU A 71 -17.07 10.04 -1.70
C GLU A 71 -16.48 9.61 -3.04
N ILE A 72 -15.45 8.75 -3.05
CA ILE A 72 -14.81 8.22 -4.26
C ILE A 72 -15.85 7.53 -5.15
N LEU A 73 -16.63 6.61 -4.57
CA LEU A 73 -17.64 5.86 -5.32
C LEU A 73 -18.79 6.76 -5.79
N ALA A 74 -19.26 7.69 -4.95
CA ALA A 74 -20.32 8.62 -5.32
C ALA A 74 -19.92 9.52 -6.51
N LYS A 75 -18.66 9.99 -6.55
CA LYS A 75 -18.12 10.75 -7.68
C LYS A 75 -18.10 9.92 -8.97
N ALA A 76 -17.62 8.68 -8.89
CA ALA A 76 -17.58 7.78 -10.05
C ALA A 76 -18.98 7.45 -10.58
N GLU A 77 -19.93 7.14 -9.68
CA GLU A 77 -21.32 6.90 -10.07
C GLU A 77 -22.01 8.14 -10.65
N ALA A 78 -21.76 9.33 -10.08
CA ALA A 78 -22.30 10.58 -10.60
C ALA A 78 -21.80 10.85 -12.03
N ALA A 79 -20.50 10.60 -12.28
CA ALA A 79 -19.93 10.70 -13.62
C ALA A 79 -20.60 9.71 -14.59
N ALA A 80 -20.74 8.43 -14.22
CA ALA A 80 -21.38 7.43 -15.07
C ALA A 80 -22.85 7.80 -15.39
N ARG A 81 -23.61 8.23 -14.38
CA ARG A 81 -25.00 8.70 -14.54
C ARG A 81 -25.09 9.92 -15.45
N ALA A 82 -24.16 10.86 -15.38
CA ALA A 82 -24.12 12.03 -16.26
C ALA A 82 -23.96 11.64 -17.75
N PHE A 83 -23.34 10.50 -18.04
CA PHE A 83 -23.19 9.96 -19.39
C PHE A 83 -24.24 8.89 -19.75
N GLY A 84 -25.28 8.71 -18.93
CA GLY A 84 -26.38 7.77 -19.19
C GLY A 84 -26.00 6.30 -19.04
N VAL A 85 -24.90 5.98 -18.37
CA VAL A 85 -24.45 4.60 -18.14
C VAL A 85 -25.07 4.07 -16.85
N PRO A 86 -25.85 2.97 -16.88
CA PRO A 86 -26.35 2.35 -15.65
C PRO A 86 -25.18 1.92 -14.76
N CYS A 87 -25.20 2.30 -13.48
CA CYS A 87 -24.09 2.00 -12.59
C CYS A 87 -24.54 1.69 -11.16
N GLY A 88 -23.66 1.01 -10.43
CA GLY A 88 -23.68 0.88 -8.98
C GLY A 88 -22.27 0.83 -8.43
N SER A 89 -22.15 0.65 -7.11
CA SER A 89 -20.87 0.51 -6.44
C SER A 89 -20.89 -0.61 -5.40
N ALA A 90 -19.71 -1.17 -5.13
CA ALA A 90 -19.49 -2.17 -4.10
C ALA A 90 -18.17 -1.89 -3.38
N THR A 91 -18.09 -2.38 -2.14
CA THR A 91 -16.85 -2.34 -1.36
C THR A 91 -16.66 -3.68 -0.66
N ALA A 92 -15.41 -4.07 -0.45
CA ALA A 92 -15.07 -5.19 0.42
C ALA A 92 -13.88 -4.79 1.28
N VAL A 93 -13.82 -5.34 2.50
CA VAL A 93 -12.63 -5.25 3.35
C VAL A 93 -11.74 -6.43 2.98
N SER A 94 -10.47 -6.18 2.66
CA SER A 94 -9.51 -7.23 2.29
C SER A 94 -8.08 -6.73 2.28
N ASP A 95 -7.17 -7.51 2.85
CA ASP A 95 -5.72 -7.30 2.76
C ASP A 95 -5.14 -7.73 1.40
N SER A 96 -5.98 -8.33 0.54
CA SER A 96 -5.66 -8.66 -0.85
C SER A 96 -6.65 -7.98 -1.80
N PRO A 97 -6.32 -6.79 -2.35
CA PRO A 97 -7.18 -6.08 -3.27
C PRO A 97 -7.52 -6.91 -4.52
N ALA A 98 -6.55 -7.60 -5.13
CA ALA A 98 -6.78 -8.44 -6.29
C ALA A 98 -7.82 -9.56 -6.04
N LYS A 99 -7.73 -10.26 -4.90
CA LYS A 99 -8.74 -11.27 -4.53
C LYS A 99 -10.12 -10.63 -4.37
N ALA A 100 -10.19 -9.47 -3.70
CA ALA A 100 -11.43 -8.75 -3.48
C ALA A 100 -12.07 -8.26 -4.79
N ILE A 101 -11.26 -7.77 -5.74
CA ILE A 101 -11.70 -7.38 -7.08
C ILE A 101 -12.32 -8.57 -7.81
N ILE A 102 -11.65 -9.73 -7.81
CA ILE A 102 -12.15 -10.92 -8.49
C ILE A 102 -13.44 -11.43 -7.84
N ALA A 103 -13.50 -11.47 -6.52
CA ALA A 103 -14.69 -11.86 -5.77
C ALA A 103 -15.87 -10.93 -6.08
N ALA A 104 -15.66 -9.61 -5.99
CA ALA A 104 -16.68 -8.61 -6.30
C ALA A 104 -17.18 -8.68 -7.75
N ALA A 105 -16.28 -8.96 -8.71
CA ALA A 105 -16.67 -9.18 -10.10
C ALA A 105 -17.63 -10.38 -10.23
N ARG A 106 -17.35 -11.48 -9.54
CA ARG A 106 -18.20 -12.68 -9.55
C ARG A 106 -19.53 -12.44 -8.86
N ASP A 107 -19.51 -11.85 -7.66
CA ASP A 107 -20.70 -11.59 -6.86
C ASP A 107 -21.67 -10.64 -7.57
N ALA A 108 -21.13 -9.64 -8.28
CA ALA A 108 -21.91 -8.70 -9.06
C ALA A 108 -22.34 -9.24 -10.44
N ALA A 109 -21.90 -10.45 -10.81
CA ALA A 109 -22.08 -11.06 -12.13
C ALA A 109 -21.54 -10.20 -13.29
N CYS A 110 -20.37 -9.59 -13.08
CA CYS A 110 -19.63 -8.89 -14.13
C CYS A 110 -19.06 -9.88 -15.14
N ASP A 111 -19.03 -9.49 -16.41
CA ASP A 111 -18.46 -10.27 -17.52
C ASP A 111 -17.16 -9.67 -18.07
N LEU A 112 -16.70 -8.55 -17.50
CA LEU A 112 -15.42 -7.93 -17.76
C LEU A 112 -14.89 -7.20 -16.53
N ILE A 113 -13.59 -7.33 -16.23
CA ILE A 113 -12.90 -6.44 -15.29
C ILE A 113 -12.12 -5.40 -16.11
N TYR A 114 -12.41 -4.12 -15.91
CA TYR A 114 -11.77 -3.01 -16.60
C TYR A 114 -10.76 -2.33 -15.67
N MET A 115 -9.47 -2.51 -15.92
CA MET A 115 -8.39 -2.04 -15.05
C MET A 115 -7.52 -0.99 -15.73
N ALA A 116 -6.93 -0.13 -14.91
CA ALA A 116 -5.87 0.76 -15.34
C ALA A 116 -4.60 -0.04 -15.69
N SER A 117 -3.90 0.39 -16.74
CA SER A 117 -2.47 0.12 -16.86
C SER A 117 -1.74 0.93 -15.78
N HIS A 118 -0.71 0.36 -15.16
CA HIS A 118 0.13 1.04 -14.17
C HIS A 118 0.58 2.46 -14.59
N GLY A 119 0.76 3.35 -13.62
CA GLY A 119 1.56 4.56 -13.78
C GLY A 119 3.03 4.24 -14.08
N ARG A 120 3.74 5.13 -14.78
CA ARG A 120 5.03 4.93 -15.50
C ARG A 120 6.27 4.40 -14.74
N ARG A 121 6.20 3.95 -13.48
CA ARG A 121 7.37 3.53 -12.68
C ARG A 121 7.61 2.01 -12.58
N SER A 122 7.41 1.29 -13.68
CA SER A 122 8.12 0.02 -13.86
C SER A 122 8.54 -0.06 -15.33
N GLY A 123 9.66 0.57 -15.66
CA GLY A 123 10.29 0.38 -16.96
C GLY A 123 10.50 -1.12 -17.19
N ILE A 124 9.78 -1.68 -18.16
CA ILE A 124 9.88 -3.07 -18.63
C ILE A 124 9.98 -4.08 -17.46
N GLY A 125 8.84 -4.43 -16.86
CA GLY A 125 8.78 -5.55 -15.94
C GLY A 125 7.45 -5.64 -15.22
N MET A 126 6.76 -6.76 -15.41
CA MET A 126 5.73 -7.23 -14.49
C MET A 126 6.24 -7.10 -13.04
N MET A 127 5.74 -6.12 -12.29
CA MET A 127 5.97 -6.12 -10.85
C MET A 127 5.10 -7.24 -10.28
N LEU A 128 5.73 -8.26 -9.69
CA LEU A 128 5.08 -9.44 -9.06
C LEU A 128 4.05 -9.06 -7.96
N GLY A 129 3.97 -7.78 -7.57
CA GLY A 129 2.99 -7.23 -6.64
C GLY A 129 1.78 -6.52 -7.27
N SER A 130 1.81 -6.28 -8.58
CA SER A 130 0.77 -5.56 -9.32
C SER A 130 -0.63 -6.15 -9.10
N GLN A 131 -1.57 -5.32 -8.64
CA GLN A 131 -2.97 -5.74 -8.54
C GLN A 131 -3.53 -6.11 -9.92
N THR A 132 -3.19 -5.33 -10.97
CA THR A 132 -3.59 -5.63 -12.35
C THR A 132 -3.05 -6.99 -12.83
N LEU A 133 -1.79 -7.32 -12.56
CA LEU A 133 -1.21 -8.61 -12.93
C LEU A 133 -1.83 -9.76 -12.15
N LYS A 134 -2.00 -9.59 -10.84
CA LYS A 134 -2.66 -10.59 -9.99
C LYS A 134 -4.08 -10.87 -10.47
N VAL A 135 -4.82 -9.84 -10.88
CA VAL A 135 -6.15 -9.99 -11.48
C VAL A 135 -6.07 -10.67 -12.85
N LEU A 136 -5.19 -10.21 -13.74
CA LEU A 136 -4.98 -10.83 -15.07
C LEU A 136 -4.72 -12.34 -14.99
N VAL A 137 -3.90 -12.77 -14.02
CA VAL A 137 -3.52 -14.17 -13.84
C VAL A 137 -4.65 -14.99 -13.20
N ASN A 138 -5.42 -14.43 -12.27
CA ASN A 138 -6.32 -15.20 -11.40
C ASN A 138 -7.83 -14.96 -11.63
N ALA A 139 -8.24 -14.00 -12.47
CA ALA A 139 -9.65 -13.59 -12.57
C ALA A 139 -10.58 -14.72 -13.03
N GLY A 140 -10.13 -15.55 -13.98
CA GLY A 140 -10.98 -16.54 -14.64
C GLY A 140 -12.08 -15.93 -15.50
N MET A 141 -12.03 -14.62 -15.76
CA MET A 141 -12.92 -13.87 -16.65
C MET A 141 -12.12 -12.83 -17.44
N PRO A 142 -12.66 -12.30 -18.55
CA PRO A 142 -11.97 -11.28 -19.34
C PRO A 142 -11.53 -10.07 -18.50
N VAL A 143 -10.31 -9.61 -18.75
CA VAL A 143 -9.72 -8.42 -18.14
C VAL A 143 -9.24 -7.50 -19.25
N LEU A 144 -9.72 -6.26 -19.26
CA LEU A 144 -9.26 -5.22 -20.17
C LEU A 144 -8.36 -4.26 -19.38
N VAL A 145 -7.14 -4.07 -19.86
CA VAL A 145 -6.18 -3.13 -19.28
C VAL A 145 -6.07 -1.90 -20.18
N ALA A 146 -6.52 -0.76 -19.69
CA ALA A 146 -6.55 0.49 -20.44
C ALA A 146 -5.27 1.31 -20.19
N ALA A 147 -4.63 1.75 -21.26
CA ALA A 147 -3.56 2.74 -21.17
C ALA A 147 -4.11 4.06 -20.60
N THR A 148 -3.41 4.65 -19.66
CA THR A 148 -3.74 5.96 -19.08
C THR A 148 -2.69 7.00 -19.44
N SER A 149 -3.07 8.27 -19.39
CA SER A 149 -2.16 9.41 -19.43
C SER A 149 -1.19 9.34 -18.24
N ASN A 150 -0.02 9.98 -18.38
CA ASN A 150 0.94 10.01 -17.28
C ASN A 150 0.34 10.80 -16.13
N PRO A 151 0.21 10.21 -14.92
CA PRO A 151 -0.18 10.99 -13.76
C PRO A 151 0.84 12.13 -13.55
N PRO A 152 0.44 13.29 -13.01
CA PRO A 152 1.37 14.36 -12.69
C PRO A 152 2.53 13.85 -11.82
N VAL A 153 3.70 14.44 -12.00
CA VAL A 153 4.93 14.04 -11.27
C VAL A 153 4.75 13.99 -9.75
N PRO A 154 4.05 14.94 -9.08
CA PRO A 154 3.76 14.83 -7.66
C PRO A 154 3.01 13.54 -7.29
N SER A 155 1.97 13.18 -8.05
CA SER A 155 1.19 11.96 -7.84
C SER A 155 2.07 10.71 -7.97
N GLN A 156 2.97 10.67 -8.96
CA GLN A 156 3.91 9.55 -9.12
C GLN A 156 4.86 9.38 -7.93
N VAL A 157 5.34 10.48 -7.34
CA VAL A 157 6.21 10.46 -6.17
C VAL A 157 5.45 9.95 -4.95
N MET A 158 4.24 10.49 -4.71
CA MET A 158 3.39 10.07 -3.59
C MET A 158 3.00 8.59 -3.68
N ASP A 159 2.66 8.10 -4.87
CA ASP A 159 2.30 6.70 -5.06
C ASP A 159 3.44 5.76 -4.72
N VAL A 160 4.69 6.12 -5.07
CA VAL A 160 5.86 5.34 -4.66
C VAL A 160 6.01 5.31 -3.15
N ILE A 161 5.95 6.46 -2.47
CA ILE A 161 6.06 6.50 -0.99
C ILE A 161 4.99 5.62 -0.34
N ARG A 162 3.74 5.74 -0.80
CA ARG A 162 2.60 4.95 -0.29
C ARG A 162 2.75 3.45 -0.54
N ASP A 163 3.25 3.06 -1.72
CA ASP A 163 3.48 1.65 -2.03
C ASP A 163 4.60 1.04 -1.18
N GLU A 164 5.67 1.80 -0.93
CA GLU A 164 6.73 1.41 -0.03
C GLU A 164 6.21 1.26 1.41
N HIS A 165 5.38 2.21 1.87
CA HIS A 165 4.72 2.14 3.16
C HIS A 165 3.85 0.88 3.32
N ARG A 166 2.96 0.62 2.35
CA ARG A 166 2.12 -0.59 2.35
C ARG A 166 2.94 -1.86 2.43
N SER A 167 4.08 -1.89 1.74
CA SER A 167 4.98 -3.05 1.72
C SER A 167 5.65 -3.27 3.08
N LEU A 168 5.99 -2.20 3.83
CA LEU A 168 6.50 -2.32 5.20
C LEU A 168 5.42 -2.80 6.17
N ALA A 169 4.25 -2.18 6.13
CA ALA A 169 3.12 -2.56 6.98
C ALA A 169 2.72 -4.03 6.74
N ALA A 170 2.64 -4.46 5.48
CA ALA A 170 2.26 -5.83 5.14
C ALA A 170 3.24 -6.88 5.71
N VAL A 171 4.54 -6.62 5.71
CA VAL A 171 5.53 -7.56 6.27
C VAL A 171 5.40 -7.67 7.79
N LEU A 172 5.27 -6.54 8.49
CA LEU A 172 5.13 -6.51 9.95
C LEU A 172 3.81 -7.15 10.40
N HIS A 173 2.72 -6.80 9.73
CA HIS A 173 1.39 -7.36 10.00
C HIS A 173 1.33 -8.86 9.73
N ALA A 174 1.88 -9.32 8.59
CA ALA A 174 1.98 -10.74 8.29
C ALA A 174 2.79 -11.49 9.35
N TRP A 175 3.87 -10.89 9.85
CA TRP A 175 4.68 -11.49 10.89
C TRP A 175 3.90 -11.63 12.21
N LEU A 176 3.17 -10.61 12.66
CA LEU A 176 2.31 -10.74 13.85
C LEU A 176 1.26 -11.84 13.69
N ASN A 177 0.60 -11.89 12.53
CA ASN A 177 -0.37 -12.94 12.24
C ASN A 177 0.25 -14.35 12.30
N LEU A 178 1.49 -14.51 11.82
CA LEU A 178 2.21 -15.80 11.93
C LEU A 178 2.52 -16.16 13.39
N LEU A 179 2.86 -15.18 14.22
CA LEU A 179 3.15 -15.40 15.64
C LEU A 179 1.89 -15.73 16.46
N ASP A 180 0.73 -15.25 16.04
CA ASP A 180 -0.55 -15.43 16.74
C ASP A 180 -1.28 -16.73 16.36
N ARG A 181 -0.89 -17.39 15.26
CA ARG A 181 -1.41 -18.72 14.88
C ARG A 181 -0.87 -19.81 15.82
N LYS A 182 -1.62 -20.11 16.89
CA LYS A 182 -1.26 -21.08 17.94
C LYS A 182 -1.30 -22.56 17.56
N GLU A 183 -1.96 -22.96 16.47
CA GLU A 183 -2.40 -24.37 16.28
C GLU A 183 -1.86 -25.11 15.04
N GLU A 184 -1.18 -24.47 14.07
CA GLU A 184 -0.66 -25.16 12.87
C GLU A 184 0.87 -25.26 12.78
N MET A 185 1.57 -24.67 13.76
CA MET A 185 3.03 -24.72 13.84
C MET A 185 3.46 -25.89 14.75
N ASP A 186 3.26 -27.12 14.27
CA ASP A 186 3.95 -28.33 14.79
C ASP A 186 5.49 -28.20 14.62
N GLY A 187 5.96 -27.16 13.92
CA GLY A 187 7.34 -26.67 13.90
C GLY A 187 7.44 -25.26 14.48
N LYS A 188 8.57 -24.92 15.10
CA LYS A 188 8.89 -23.54 15.54
C LYS A 188 8.79 -22.54 14.36
N PRO A 189 8.56 -21.24 14.59
CA PRO A 189 8.65 -20.24 13.53
C PRO A 189 9.97 -20.38 12.78
N ASP A 190 9.92 -20.44 11.45
CA ASP A 190 11.09 -20.70 10.61
C ASP A 190 12.14 -19.60 10.82
N ALA A 191 13.29 -20.01 11.36
CA ALA A 191 14.42 -19.13 11.63
C ALA A 191 14.89 -18.40 10.36
N ASP A 192 14.80 -19.04 9.20
CA ASP A 192 15.17 -18.44 7.92
C ASP A 192 14.15 -17.36 7.50
N LEU A 193 12.86 -17.59 7.73
CA LEU A 193 11.80 -16.60 7.48
C LEU A 193 11.99 -15.37 8.37
N MET A 194 12.16 -15.55 9.68
CA MET A 194 12.33 -14.44 10.62
C MET A 194 13.57 -13.59 10.29
N ARG A 195 14.71 -14.23 10.02
CA ARG A 195 15.93 -13.51 9.60
C ARG A 195 15.75 -12.80 8.27
N THR A 196 15.02 -13.39 7.33
CA THR A 196 14.69 -12.75 6.04
C THR A 196 13.80 -11.52 6.24
N MET A 197 12.80 -11.58 7.12
CA MET A 197 11.96 -10.42 7.48
C MET A 197 12.76 -9.31 8.16
N ILE A 198 13.69 -9.63 9.08
CA ILE A 198 14.60 -8.64 9.68
C ILE A 198 15.47 -7.99 8.61
N GLN A 199 16.07 -8.80 7.73
CA GLN A 199 16.91 -8.30 6.65
C GLN A 199 16.13 -7.35 5.74
N TYR A 200 14.87 -7.67 5.45
CA TYR A 200 13.98 -6.78 4.70
C TYR A 200 13.80 -5.44 5.40
N LEU A 201 13.49 -5.42 6.70
CA LEU A 201 13.32 -4.17 7.45
C LEU A 201 14.61 -3.34 7.48
N LYS A 202 15.77 -3.97 7.68
CA LYS A 202 17.08 -3.28 7.70
C LYS A 202 17.45 -2.71 6.33
N THR A 203 17.34 -3.50 5.27
CA THR A 203 17.71 -3.05 3.91
C THR A 203 16.71 -2.04 3.37
N PHE A 204 15.41 -2.32 3.49
CA PHE A 204 14.38 -1.52 2.83
C PHE A 204 13.94 -0.31 3.66
N SER A 205 13.61 -0.47 4.94
CA SER A 205 13.18 0.67 5.77
C SER A 205 14.35 1.60 6.03
N VAL A 206 15.36 1.10 6.74
CA VAL A 206 16.46 1.92 7.30
C VAL A 206 17.40 2.42 6.21
N SER A 207 17.81 1.55 5.29
CA SER A 207 18.88 1.90 4.34
C SER A 207 18.37 2.58 3.05
N MET A 208 17.07 2.46 2.76
CA MET A 208 16.47 2.89 1.49
C MET A 208 15.34 3.90 1.68
N HIS A 209 14.23 3.48 2.27
CA HIS A 209 13.00 4.26 2.34
C HIS A 209 13.18 5.53 3.20
N ARG A 210 13.70 5.43 4.43
CA ARG A 210 13.90 6.63 5.29
C ARG A 210 14.85 7.66 4.67
N PRO A 211 16.02 7.29 4.13
CA PRO A 211 16.89 8.24 3.43
C PRO A 211 16.22 8.95 2.25
N LYS A 212 15.38 8.25 1.46
CA LYS A 212 14.64 8.86 0.34
C LYS A 212 13.75 9.99 0.82
N GLU A 213 12.97 9.76 1.86
CA GLU A 213 12.05 10.77 2.39
C GLU A 213 12.82 11.96 2.97
N ASN A 214 13.81 11.69 3.83
CA ASN A 214 14.59 12.73 4.51
C ASN A 214 15.34 13.61 3.52
N GLU A 215 16.10 13.01 2.62
CA GLU A 215 17.04 13.73 1.79
C GLU A 215 16.35 14.44 0.62
N TYR A 216 15.24 13.92 0.12
CA TYR A 216 14.60 14.47 -1.07
C TYR A 216 13.30 15.22 -0.79
N LEU A 217 12.42 14.68 0.05
CA LEU A 217 11.13 15.28 0.32
C LEU A 217 11.22 16.28 1.48
N PHE A 218 11.68 15.83 2.65
CA PHE A 218 11.68 16.63 3.88
C PHE A 218 12.66 17.82 3.77
N SER A 219 13.86 17.58 3.24
CA SER A 219 14.87 18.63 3.04
C SER A 219 14.35 19.78 2.15
N ARG A 220 13.59 19.46 1.10
CA ARG A 220 13.01 20.47 0.19
C ARG A 220 11.85 21.18 0.84
N LEU A 221 10.99 20.46 1.56
CA LEU A 221 9.86 21.09 2.26
C LEU A 221 10.35 22.10 3.31
N ARG A 222 11.36 21.75 4.11
CA ARG A 222 11.99 22.69 5.08
C ARG A 222 12.51 23.97 4.43
N ARG A 223 13.08 23.86 3.22
CA ARG A 223 13.58 25.03 2.48
C ARG A 223 12.46 25.92 1.96
N ARG A 224 11.26 25.38 1.75
CA ARG A 224 10.10 26.11 1.20
C ARG A 224 9.18 26.67 2.28
N SER A 225 9.12 26.06 3.46
CA SER A 225 8.20 26.46 4.53
C SER A 225 8.68 25.98 5.90
N THR A 226 8.70 26.89 6.87
CA THR A 226 8.99 26.57 8.29
C THR A 226 7.78 26.01 9.05
N ARG A 227 6.58 26.02 8.43
CA ARG A 227 5.33 25.56 9.05
C ARG A 227 5.40 24.11 9.55
N TYR A 228 6.22 23.28 8.92
CA TYR A 228 6.32 21.85 9.18
C TYR A 228 7.59 21.47 9.96
N ASP A 229 8.37 22.44 10.45
CA ASP A 229 9.67 22.17 11.08
C ASP A 229 9.57 21.27 12.31
N THR A 230 8.53 21.45 13.14
CA THR A 230 8.27 20.58 14.31
C THR A 230 7.97 19.15 13.87
N GLU A 231 7.05 18.96 12.93
CA GLU A 231 6.69 17.63 12.39
C GLU A 231 7.89 16.93 11.74
N LEU A 232 8.69 17.67 10.98
CA LEU A 232 9.87 17.13 10.30
C LEU A 232 10.98 16.77 11.29
N SER A 233 11.13 17.52 12.38
CA SER A 233 12.11 17.21 13.45
C SER A 233 11.70 15.97 14.22
N GLU A 234 10.40 15.81 14.48
CA GLU A 234 9.84 14.62 15.10
C GLU A 234 10.01 13.37 14.22
N LEU A 235 9.78 13.49 12.90
CA LEU A 235 10.03 12.40 11.94
C LEU A 235 11.51 11.99 11.87
N GLU A 236 12.43 12.94 12.02
CA GLU A 236 13.86 12.64 12.13
C GLU A 236 14.20 11.88 13.41
N HIS A 237 13.56 12.22 14.53
CA HIS A 237 13.71 11.47 15.79
C HIS A 237 13.18 10.03 15.65
N GLN A 238 11.99 9.87 15.05
CA GLN A 238 11.40 8.56 14.78
C GLN A 238 12.30 7.66 13.92
N ASN A 239 13.09 8.22 13.00
CA ASN A 239 14.03 7.42 12.20
C ASN A 239 15.11 6.77 13.05
N ALA A 240 15.65 7.49 14.05
CA ALA A 240 16.65 6.95 14.96
C ALA A 240 16.05 5.86 15.86
N ASP A 241 14.83 6.10 16.37
CA ASP A 241 14.09 5.11 17.16
C ASP A 241 13.73 3.86 16.36
N HIS A 242 13.33 4.01 15.09
CA HIS A 242 13.01 2.88 14.23
C HIS A 242 14.20 1.94 14.02
N GLN A 243 15.40 2.50 13.85
CA GLN A 243 16.62 1.71 13.75
C GLN A 243 16.92 0.95 15.05
N ARG A 244 16.69 1.58 16.21
CA ARG A 244 16.80 0.94 17.53
C ARG A 244 15.80 -0.22 17.67
N LEU A 245 14.53 0.00 17.34
CA LEU A 245 13.46 -1.01 17.41
C LEU A 245 13.78 -2.23 16.54
N ILE A 246 14.27 -2.04 15.32
CA ILE A 246 14.70 -3.16 14.46
C ILE A 246 15.87 -3.93 15.08
N GLY A 247 16.81 -3.25 15.73
CA GLY A 247 17.90 -3.91 16.47
C GLY A 247 17.42 -4.71 17.69
N GLU A 248 16.43 -4.19 18.42
CA GLU A 248 15.78 -4.88 19.53
C GLU A 248 15.03 -6.12 19.05
N LEU A 249 14.32 -6.03 17.92
CA LEU A 249 13.66 -7.15 17.25
C LEU A 249 14.65 -8.23 16.80
N GLU A 250 15.75 -7.83 16.15
CA GLU A 250 16.82 -8.76 15.76
C GLU A 250 17.39 -9.50 16.98
N ALA A 251 17.67 -8.78 18.06
CA ALA A 251 18.16 -9.37 19.29
C ALA A 251 17.12 -10.30 19.96
N ALA A 252 15.83 -9.97 19.92
CA ALA A 252 14.76 -10.82 20.44
C ALA A 252 14.66 -12.14 19.65
N VAL A 253 14.74 -12.07 18.32
CA VAL A 253 14.75 -13.27 17.46
C VAL A 253 15.94 -14.16 17.77
N GLU A 254 17.15 -13.63 17.86
CA GLU A 254 18.34 -14.45 18.14
C GLU A 254 18.31 -15.06 19.56
N ARG A 255 17.82 -14.34 20.58
CA ARG A 255 17.63 -14.92 21.92
C ARG A 255 16.62 -16.06 21.92
N HIS A 256 15.50 -15.90 21.21
CA HIS A 256 14.49 -16.95 21.09
C HIS A 256 15.03 -18.19 20.36
N LEU A 257 15.75 -17.99 19.25
CA LEU A 257 16.37 -19.07 18.49
C LEU A 257 17.45 -19.81 19.31
N ALA A 258 18.13 -19.12 20.22
CA ALA A 258 19.05 -19.71 21.19
C ALA A 258 18.34 -20.41 22.38
N GLY A 259 17.02 -20.34 22.47
CA GLY A 259 16.23 -20.91 23.57
C GLY A 259 16.32 -20.12 24.88
N SER A 260 16.80 -18.88 24.84
CA SER A 260 17.00 -18.02 26.03
C SER A 260 15.90 -16.99 26.24
N ALA A 261 14.93 -16.89 25.32
CA ALA A 261 13.78 -16.00 25.43
C ALA A 261 12.49 -16.65 24.88
N PRO A 262 11.30 -16.33 25.41
CA PRO A 262 10.04 -16.84 24.89
C PRO A 262 9.68 -16.17 23.55
N LEU A 263 8.76 -16.80 22.80
CA LEU A 263 8.24 -16.26 21.54
C LEU A 263 7.51 -14.92 21.74
N ALA A 264 6.97 -14.69 22.93
CA ALA A 264 6.28 -13.45 23.31
C ALA A 264 7.17 -12.20 23.17
N ASP A 265 8.47 -12.31 23.45
CA ASP A 265 9.42 -11.21 23.30
C ASP A 265 9.56 -10.78 21.83
N ILE A 266 9.53 -11.74 20.89
CA ILE A 266 9.55 -11.43 19.45
C ILE A 266 8.25 -10.71 19.09
N ARG A 267 7.10 -11.24 19.54
CA ARG A 267 5.79 -10.65 19.25
C ARG A 267 5.71 -9.18 19.71
N GLU A 268 6.16 -8.90 20.93
CA GLU A 268 6.20 -7.54 21.48
C GLU A 268 7.12 -6.61 20.66
N ALA A 269 8.29 -7.10 20.26
CA ALA A 269 9.21 -6.34 19.44
C ALA A 269 8.66 -6.07 18.03
N VAL A 270 7.97 -7.04 17.40
CA VAL A 270 7.32 -6.83 16.09
C VAL A 270 6.17 -5.83 16.23
N ALA A 271 5.34 -5.93 17.27
CA ALA A 271 4.24 -4.99 17.51
C ALA A 271 4.76 -3.55 17.71
N SER A 272 5.85 -3.39 18.46
CA SER A 272 6.50 -2.08 18.62
C SER A 272 7.02 -1.52 17.28
N CYS A 273 7.56 -2.38 16.40
CA CYS A 273 7.97 -1.97 15.06
C CYS A 273 6.79 -1.61 14.16
N GLU A 274 5.66 -2.34 14.25
CA GLU A 274 4.43 -2.07 13.50
C GLU A 274 3.83 -0.72 13.90
N GLN A 275 3.68 -0.48 15.20
CA GLN A 275 3.15 0.77 15.74
C GLN A 275 4.00 1.97 15.31
N SER A 276 5.33 1.90 15.47
CA SER A 276 6.26 2.96 15.02
C SER A 276 6.17 3.22 13.52
N THR A 277 6.04 2.15 12.73
CA THR A 277 5.85 2.22 11.27
C THR A 277 4.56 2.93 10.90
N TRP A 278 3.46 2.63 11.60
CA TRP A 278 2.15 3.24 11.36
C TRP A 278 2.09 4.72 11.73
N GLU A 279 2.64 5.10 12.89
CA GLU A 279 2.73 6.50 13.33
C GLU A 279 3.52 7.36 12.34
N HIS A 280 4.64 6.82 11.83
CA HIS A 280 5.42 7.47 10.78
C HIS A 280 4.59 7.72 9.52
N MET A 281 3.91 6.68 9.02
CA MET A 281 3.04 6.78 7.83
C MET A 281 1.96 7.84 8.01
N GLN A 282 1.31 7.86 9.18
CA GLN A 282 0.24 8.80 9.47
C GLN A 282 0.74 10.25 9.37
N ARG A 283 1.92 10.56 9.92
CA ARG A 283 2.52 11.89 9.84
C ARG A 283 2.95 12.24 8.42
N VAL A 284 3.65 11.34 7.74
CA VAL A 284 4.12 11.58 6.38
C VAL A 284 2.95 11.78 5.43
N GLU A 285 1.99 10.86 5.40
CA GLU A 285 0.88 10.91 4.45
C GLU A 285 -0.21 11.90 4.83
N GLY A 286 -0.44 12.10 6.13
CA GLY A 286 -1.50 12.97 6.65
C GLY A 286 -1.10 14.45 6.72
N SER A 287 0.19 14.75 6.91
CA SER A 287 0.69 16.12 7.12
C SER A 287 1.72 16.52 6.08
N ILE A 288 2.79 15.72 5.90
CA ILE A 288 3.94 16.11 5.08
C ILE A 288 3.63 16.10 3.59
N LEU A 289 2.97 15.06 3.05
CA LEU A 289 2.62 15.00 1.63
C LEU A 289 1.65 16.12 1.22
N PRO A 290 0.56 16.40 1.96
CA PRO A 290 -0.27 17.59 1.69
C PRO A 290 0.51 18.90 1.80
N GLY A 291 1.41 19.02 2.79
CA GLY A 291 2.29 20.18 2.91
C GLY A 291 3.21 20.36 1.71
N ALA A 292 3.81 19.27 1.23
CA ALA A 292 4.65 19.26 0.05
C ALA A 292 3.87 19.67 -1.21
N LEU A 293 2.66 19.17 -1.41
CA LEU A 293 1.80 19.57 -2.54
C LEU A 293 1.52 21.07 -2.57
N ASN A 294 1.36 21.68 -1.40
CA ASN A 294 1.05 23.11 -1.28
C ASN A 294 2.28 24.03 -1.44
N HIS A 295 3.48 23.54 -1.16
CA HIS A 295 4.68 24.39 -1.03
C HIS A 295 5.82 24.07 -2.01
N LEU A 296 5.91 22.85 -2.53
CA LEU A 296 6.96 22.48 -3.46
C LEU A 296 6.64 22.95 -4.89
N THR A 297 7.67 23.37 -5.62
CA THR A 297 7.54 23.80 -7.02
C THR A 297 7.60 22.61 -7.98
N PRO A 298 7.19 22.77 -9.25
CA PRO A 298 7.38 21.73 -10.26
C PRO A 298 8.84 21.24 -10.38
N GLU A 299 9.81 22.14 -10.25
CA GLU A 299 11.24 21.78 -10.27
C GLU A 299 11.65 20.92 -9.07
N ASP A 300 11.13 21.23 -7.87
CA ASP A 300 11.36 20.39 -6.69
C ASP A 300 10.83 18.97 -6.93
N TRP A 301 9.62 18.88 -7.47
CA TRP A 301 8.97 17.60 -7.77
C TRP A 301 9.71 16.80 -8.83
N GLU A 302 10.19 17.43 -9.89
CA GLU A 302 11.03 16.76 -10.89
C GLU A 302 12.35 16.27 -10.28
N GLY A 303 12.98 17.06 -9.41
CA GLY A 303 14.18 16.65 -8.69
C GLY A 303 13.95 15.45 -7.76
N ILE A 304 12.82 15.40 -7.06
CA ILE A 304 12.43 14.24 -6.24
C ILE A 304 12.15 13.04 -7.15
N ASN A 305 11.42 13.26 -8.24
CA ASN A 305 11.03 12.21 -9.18
C ASN A 305 12.23 11.54 -9.84
N ALA A 306 13.20 12.33 -10.29
CA ALA A 306 14.44 11.83 -10.87
C ALA A 306 15.24 10.99 -9.87
N ALA A 307 15.34 11.44 -8.61
CA ALA A 307 16.05 10.69 -7.58
C ALA A 307 15.40 9.35 -7.23
N PHE A 308 14.07 9.29 -7.32
CA PHE A 308 13.29 8.08 -7.02
C PHE A 308 13.18 7.13 -8.23
N SER A 309 13.67 7.53 -9.40
CA SER A 309 13.57 6.76 -10.64
C SER A 309 14.79 5.84 -10.86
N ASP A 310 14.62 4.82 -11.69
CA ASP A 310 15.71 3.93 -12.13
C ASP A 310 16.86 4.74 -12.77
N GLY A 311 18.06 4.65 -12.19
CA GLY A 311 19.24 5.39 -12.65
C GLY A 311 19.41 6.79 -12.05
N GLY A 312 18.55 7.16 -11.09
CA GLY A 312 18.68 8.35 -10.25
C GLY A 312 19.77 8.19 -9.20
N ASP A 313 19.42 8.34 -7.91
CA ASP A 313 20.40 8.04 -6.86
C ASP A 313 20.74 6.54 -6.88
N PRO A 314 22.02 6.14 -6.99
CA PRO A 314 22.43 4.74 -7.03
C PRO A 314 21.95 3.93 -5.82
N ARG A 315 21.73 4.57 -4.66
CA ARG A 315 21.17 3.93 -3.47
C ARG A 315 19.78 3.36 -3.73
N PHE A 316 18.99 4.01 -4.59
CA PHE A 316 17.59 3.65 -4.88
C PHE A 316 17.37 3.09 -6.29
N GLY A 317 18.46 2.78 -7.00
CA GLY A 317 18.44 2.33 -8.38
C GLY A 317 17.88 0.93 -8.59
N ARG A 318 17.88 0.51 -9.86
CA ARG A 318 17.28 -0.75 -10.35
C ARG A 318 17.81 -2.00 -9.64
N ASP A 319 19.10 -2.04 -9.31
CA ASP A 319 19.71 -3.20 -8.65
C ASP A 319 19.22 -3.33 -7.20
N THR A 320 19.14 -2.23 -6.45
CA THR A 320 18.60 -2.23 -5.09
C THR A 320 17.11 -2.54 -5.05
N ASN A 321 16.35 -2.05 -6.04
CA ASN A 321 14.94 -2.40 -6.21
C ASN A 321 14.76 -3.90 -6.56
N THR A 322 15.71 -4.48 -7.29
CA THR A 322 15.73 -5.92 -7.61
C THR A 322 16.03 -6.77 -6.37
N GLU A 323 16.97 -6.33 -5.53
CA GLU A 323 17.28 -6.97 -4.25
C GLU A 323 16.07 -6.95 -3.30
N PHE A 324 15.43 -5.79 -3.15
CA PHE A 324 14.17 -5.64 -2.41
C PHE A 324 13.11 -6.64 -2.87
N ARG A 325 12.87 -6.71 -4.19
CA ARG A 325 11.89 -7.65 -4.78
C ARG A 325 12.23 -9.10 -4.48
N ARG A 326 13.51 -9.45 -4.48
CA ARG A 326 13.98 -10.81 -4.18
C ARG A 326 13.69 -11.17 -2.72
N ILE A 327 14.02 -10.28 -1.78
CA ILE A 327 13.78 -10.52 -0.35
C ILE A 327 12.28 -10.61 -0.07
N PHE A 328 11.47 -9.68 -0.61
CA PHE A 328 10.02 -9.71 -0.46
C PHE A 328 9.40 -11.00 -1.03
N SER A 329 9.81 -11.40 -2.24
CA SER A 329 9.33 -12.64 -2.86
C SER A 329 9.71 -13.88 -2.02
N ARG A 330 10.90 -13.86 -1.41
CA ARG A 330 11.33 -14.92 -0.48
C ARG A 330 10.45 -14.98 0.76
N ILE A 331 10.12 -13.83 1.37
CA ILE A 331 9.19 -13.76 2.51
C ILE A 331 7.84 -14.37 2.13
N VAL A 332 7.28 -13.99 0.99
CA VAL A 332 5.99 -14.51 0.51
C VAL A 332 6.04 -16.02 0.27
N ASN A 333 7.15 -16.55 -0.26
CA ASN A 333 7.30 -17.98 -0.54
C ASN A 333 7.59 -18.82 0.71
N LEU A 334 8.17 -18.22 1.75
CA LEU A 334 8.45 -18.87 3.03
C LEU A 334 7.24 -18.81 3.98
N ALA A 335 6.36 -17.82 3.82
CA ALA A 335 5.13 -17.74 4.59
C ALA A 335 4.18 -18.89 4.20
N PRO A 336 3.55 -19.58 5.17
CA PRO A 336 2.57 -20.62 4.88
C PRO A 336 1.45 -20.06 4.00
N SER A 337 1.17 -20.75 2.90
CA SER A 337 0.02 -20.43 2.07
C SER A 337 -1.25 -20.71 2.86
N ASP A 338 -2.19 -19.75 2.91
CA ASP A 338 -3.57 -20.02 3.33
C ASP A 338 -4.22 -20.97 2.30
N SER A 339 -3.89 -22.26 2.36
CA SER A 339 -4.74 -23.32 1.86
C SER A 339 -5.85 -23.47 2.90
N ALA A 340 -6.91 -22.68 2.75
CA ALA A 340 -8.16 -22.88 3.47
C ALA A 340 -8.59 -24.34 3.32
N GLY A 341 -8.89 -24.98 4.45
CA GLY A 341 -9.41 -26.34 4.50
C GLY A 341 -10.65 -26.52 3.62
N ASP A 342 -10.73 -27.71 3.04
CA ASP A 342 -11.93 -28.30 2.43
C ASP A 342 -13.06 -28.46 3.47
#